data_AF-A0A6V8F2A5-F1
#
_entry.id   AF-A0A6V8F2A5-F1
#
_cell.length_a   1.000
_cell.length_b   1.000
_cell.length_c   1.000
_cell.angle_alpha   90.00
_cell.angle_beta   90.00
_cell.angle_gamma   90.00
#
_symmetry.space_group_name_H-M   'P 1'
#
loop_
_entity.id
_entity.type
_entity.pdbx_description
1 polymer ?
#
loop_
_entity_poly.entity_id
_entity_poly.type
_entity_poly.pdbx_seq_one_letter_code
_entity_poly.pdbx_strand_id
1 'polypeptide(L)' 'VGTPFCITVDHDSLVDNKVTVRNRDTTKQEREKIEDIVSYIKRNISC' A
#
# COMPACT_ATOMS: atom_id res chain seq x y z
N VAL A 1 13.73 -0.97 -14.15
CA VAL A 1 13.13 -1.98 -13.24
C VAL A 1 13.03 -1.34 -11.88
N GLY A 2 11.82 -1.11 -11.37
CA GLY A 2 11.64 -0.47 -10.07
C GLY A 2 10.28 -0.81 -9.50
N THR A 3 10.21 -0.88 -8.17
CA THR A 3 8.98 -1.18 -7.43
C THR A 3 7.95 -0.05 -7.64
N PRO A 4 6.78 -0.33 -8.25
CA PRO A 4 5.76 0.69 -8.50
C PRO A 4 5.01 1.09 -7.22
N PHE A 5 4.92 0.18 -6.24
CA PHE A 5 4.29 0.41 -4.95
C PHE A 5 5.29 0.23 -3.82
N CYS A 6 5.29 1.15 -2.86
CA CYS A 6 5.99 1.01 -1.58
C CYS A 6 4.95 0.93 -0.47
N ILE A 7 5.14 0.04 0.51
CA ILE A 7 4.26 -0.11 1.67
C ILE A 7 5.08 0.20 2.91
N THR A 8 4.61 1.14 3.72
CA THR A 8 5.18 1.48 5.02
C THR A 8 4.33 0.86 6.12
N VAL A 9 4.98 0.08 6.98
CA VAL A 9 4.38 -0.57 8.15
C VAL A 9 5.07 0.00 9.39
N ASP A 10 4.34 0.79 10.17
CA ASP A 10 4.84 1.41 11.39
C ASP A 10 4.25 0.69 12.62
N HIS A 11 4.71 1.02 13.84
CA HIS A 11 4.12 0.46 15.07
C HIS A 11 2.62 0.75 15.21
N ASP A 12 2.16 1.92 14.71
CA ASP A 12 0.73 2.27 14.67
C ASP A 12 -0.06 1.34 13.73
N SER A 13 0.58 0.76 12.70
CA SER A 13 -0.08 -0.19 11.80
C SER A 13 -0.50 -1.47 12.52
N LEU A 14 0.21 -1.86 13.59
CA LEU A 14 -0.11 -3.03 14.39
C LEU A 14 -1.35 -2.81 15.26
N VAL A 15 -1.61 -1.56 15.66
CA VAL A 15 -2.72 -1.18 16.53
C VAL A 15 -3.96 -0.87 15.70
N ASP A 16 -3.79 -0.16 14.59
CA ASP A 16 -4.89 0.37 13.76
C ASP A 16 -5.18 -0.51 12.52
N ASN A 17 -4.44 -1.62 12.34
CA ASN A 17 -4.53 -2.57 11.21
C ASN A 17 -4.51 -1.91 9.82
N LYS A 18 -3.79 -0.79 9.70
CA LYS A 18 -3.67 0.02 8.49
C LYS A 18 -2.22 0.25 8.13
N VAL A 19 -1.90 0.18 6.86
CA VAL A 19 -0.56 0.45 6.33
C VAL A 19 -0.62 1.57 5.31
N THR A 20 0.48 2.28 5.15
CA THR A 20 0.55 3.40 4.21
C THR A 20 1.13 2.88 2.90
N VAL A 21 0.37 2.99 1.82
CA VAL A 21 0.81 2.61 0.48
C VAL A 21 1.18 3.88 -0.29
N ARG A 22 2.40 3.92 -0.82
CA ARG A 22 2.89 4.97 -1.72
C ARG A 22 3.02 4.43 -3.13
N ASN A 23 2.31 5.06 -4.06
CA ASN A 23 2.48 4.77 -5.48
C ASN A 23 3.58 5.67 -6.06
N ARG A 24 4.58 5.06 -6.69
CA ARG A 24 5.71 5.78 -7.28
C ARG A 24 5.30 6.64 -8.47
N ASP A 25 4.37 6.15 -9.29
CA ASP A 25 4.03 6.79 -10.56
C ASP A 25 3.07 7.97 -10.36
N THR A 26 2.21 7.91 -9.33
CA THR A 26 1.29 9.01 -8.99
C THR A 26 1.79 9.89 -7.83
N THR A 27 2.86 9.48 -7.13
CA THR A 27 3.37 10.13 -5.92
C THR A 27 2.36 10.23 -4.77
N LYS A 28 1.23 9.51 -4.87
CA LYS A 28 0.18 9.50 -3.85
C LYS A 28 0.53 8.59 -2.68
N GLN A 29 0.07 8.98 -1.50
CA GLN A 29 0.16 8.20 -0.26
C GLN A 29 -1.26 7.99 0.27
N GLU A 30 -1.66 6.73 0.41
CA GLU A 30 -2.99 6.33 0.87
C GLU A 30 -2.83 5.37 2.06
N ARG A 31 -3.69 5.50 3.07
CA ARG A 31 -3.72 4.58 4.22
C ARG A 31 -4.82 3.56 3.96
N GLU A 32 -4.42 2.32 3.78
CA GLU A 32 -5.32 1.22 3.46
C GLU A 32 -5.23 0.14 4.53
N LYS A 33 -6.33 -0.59 4.72
CA LYS A 33 -6.34 -1.72 5.68
C LYS A 33 -5.42 -2.82 5.18
N ILE A 34 -4.76 -3.49 6.12
CA ILE A 34 -3.87 -4.63 5.82
C ILE A 34 -4.62 -5.74 5.08
N GLU A 35 -5.88 -5.98 5.47
CA GLU A 35 -6.75 -6.99 4.85
C GLU A 35 -7.04 -6.69 3.37
N ASP A 36 -7.20 -5.41 3.03
CA ASP A 36 -7.54 -4.95 1.69
C ASP A 36 -6.30 -4.70 0.80
N ILE A 37 -5.10 -4.67 1.39
CA ILE A 37 -3.84 -4.36 0.69
C ILE A 37 -3.58 -5.31 -0.49
N VAL A 38 -3.84 -6.61 -0.29
CA VAL A 38 -3.58 -7.64 -1.31
C VAL A 38 -4.49 -7.44 -2.52
N SER A 39 -5.76 -7.13 -2.26
CA SER A 39 -6.76 -6.84 -3.29
C SER A 39 -6.45 -5.54 -4.02
N TYR A 40 -6.05 -4.49 -3.29
CA TYR A 40 -5.63 -3.20 -3.85
C TYR A 40 -4.45 -3.37 -4.80
N ILE A 41 -3.39 -4.06 -4.37
CA ILE A 41 -2.19 -4.25 -5.18
C ILE A 41 -2.50 -5.12 -6.41
N LYS A 42 -3.25 -6.21 -6.25
CA LYS A 42 -3.67 -7.05 -7.39
C LYS A 42 -4.42 -6.24 -8.45
N ARG A 43 -5.35 -5.39 -8.04
CA ARG A 43 -6.15 -4.55 -8.96
C ARG A 43 -5.31 -3.50 -9.69
N ASN A 44 -4.28 -2.97 -9.03
CA ASN A 44 -3.40 -1.95 -9.61
C ASN A 44 -2.24 -2.54 -10.42
N ILE A 45 -1.86 -3.80 -10.20
CA ILE A 45 -0.80 -4.49 -10.95
C ILE A 45 -1.34 -5.29 -12.15
N SER A 46 -2.61 -5.71 -12.15
CA SER A 46 -3.15 -6.49 -13.26
C SER A 46 -3.37 -5.62 -14.50
N CYS A 47 -2.35 -5.56 -15.35
CA CYS A 47 -2.51 -5.47 -16.80
C CYS A 47 -3.00 -6.82 -17.36
#